data_AF-A0A9P5NJY4-F1
#
_entry.id   AF-A0A9P5NJY4-F1
#
_cell.length_a   1.000
_cell.length_b   1.000
_cell.length_c   1.000
_cell.angle_alpha   90.00
_cell.angle_beta   90.00
_cell.angle_gamma   90.00
#
_symmetry.space_group_name_H-M   'P 1'
#
loop_
_entity.id
_entity.type
_entity.pdbx_description
1 polymer ?
#
loop_
_entity_poly.entity_id
_entity_poly.type
_entity_poly.pdbx_seq_one_letter_code
_entity_poly.pdbx_strand_id
1 'polypeptide(L)'
;MPHIVDEPFETPWKVQLRERVEKNLDSMLQDVHVAYKRKAVEAFLPYKQDIQNLRRMAEEELRAEIEREEQERNWAPWQTPEEADQSVIAEQLVILNQIRNSAGRVHHIVVEEHNGSLFQQGSSSRPSYGPHSPAHDDFGTSFVGSHTRFFSDPTSIDEKESPAEKEARLRAEKQAKQQEEFHKRAEAIQERKRRERQSTGWAETISSSSSNTSASDQESSSPVENSQAASAMITMTEEDIINLVIFHDQQWISISSLPHLRWSDFPWPVLSFSSPSRKEDLTIEAVVKYVLAPLTVNRDRAIVKDRLKDLIRRWHPDRFETKYLALIADLREREMVREGAGIVARILNDLLGRWNDV
;
A
#
# COMPACT_ATOMS: atom_id res chain seq x y z
N MET A 1 33.77 9.85 -55.57
CA MET A 1 34.07 11.08 -54.80
C MET A 1 32.80 11.92 -54.83
N PRO A 2 31.90 11.79 -53.83
CA PRO A 2 30.72 12.65 -53.77
C PRO A 2 31.17 14.10 -53.48
N HIS A 3 30.70 15.02 -54.31
CA HIS A 3 30.84 16.46 -54.10
C HIS A 3 30.17 16.82 -52.78
N ILE A 4 30.98 17.16 -51.77
CA ILE A 4 30.51 17.89 -50.60
C ILE A 4 30.06 19.24 -51.16
N VAL A 5 28.73 19.39 -51.27
CA VAL A 5 28.11 20.66 -51.64
C VAL A 5 28.29 21.54 -50.41
N ASP A 6 29.24 22.48 -50.50
CA ASP A 6 29.44 23.49 -49.46
C ASP A 6 28.10 24.18 -49.20
N GLU A 7 27.56 23.94 -48.01
CA GLU A 7 26.29 24.46 -47.56
C GLU A 7 26.35 25.99 -47.63
N PRO A 8 25.44 26.67 -48.36
CA PRO A 8 25.55 28.10 -48.59
C PRO A 8 25.49 28.83 -47.24
N PHE A 9 26.50 29.65 -46.97
CA PHE A 9 26.60 30.50 -45.79
C PHE A 9 25.22 31.04 -45.39
N GLU A 10 24.74 30.63 -44.22
CA GLU A 10 23.44 31.07 -43.72
C GLU A 10 23.39 32.61 -43.73
N THR A 11 22.39 33.15 -44.42
CA THR A 11 22.17 34.60 -44.47
C THR A 11 22.02 35.16 -43.05
N PRO A 12 22.67 36.28 -42.68
CA PRO A 12 22.73 36.78 -41.29
C PRO A 12 21.38 36.91 -40.57
N TRP A 13 20.30 37.19 -41.30
CA TRP A 13 18.95 37.29 -40.73
C TRP A 13 18.39 35.94 -40.23
N LYS A 14 18.80 34.82 -40.83
CA LYS A 14 18.40 33.47 -40.40
C LYS A 14 19.03 33.10 -39.07
N VAL A 15 20.32 33.43 -38.90
CA VAL A 15 21.04 33.26 -37.64
C VAL A 15 20.37 34.06 -36.53
N GLN A 16 20.04 35.33 -36.78
CA GLN A 16 19.32 36.17 -35.80
C GLN A 16 17.92 35.65 -35.47
N LEU A 17 17.21 35.09 -36.45
CA LEU A 17 15.89 34.50 -36.22
C LEU A 17 15.99 33.24 -35.37
N ARG A 18 16.96 32.35 -35.66
CA ARG A 18 17.23 31.13 -34.90
C ARG A 18 17.55 31.47 -33.44
N GLU A 19 18.47 32.40 -33.20
CA GLU A 19 18.84 32.85 -31.86
C GLU A 19 17.63 33.40 -31.08
N ARG A 20 16.75 34.14 -31.76
CA ARG A 20 15.52 34.66 -31.13
C ARG A 20 14.53 33.55 -30.77
N VAL A 21 14.38 32.55 -31.64
CA VAL A 21 13.51 31.38 -31.39
C VAL A 21 14.06 30.56 -30.23
N GLU A 22 15.36 30.28 -30.21
CA GLU A 22 16.02 29.55 -29.12
C GLU A 22 15.86 30.27 -27.79
N LYS A 23 16.13 31.59 -27.76
CA LYS A 23 15.94 32.41 -26.56
C LYS A 23 14.48 32.43 -26.06
N ASN A 24 13.51 32.43 -26.99
CA ASN A 24 12.10 32.38 -26.63
C ASN A 24 11.73 31.00 -26.05
N LEU A 25 12.21 29.92 -26.67
CA LEU A 25 12.00 28.56 -26.20
C LEU A 25 12.59 28.35 -24.80
N ASP A 26 13.82 28.82 -24.56
CA ASP A 26 14.46 28.77 -23.25
C ASP A 26 13.65 29.52 -22.19
N SER A 27 13.13 30.71 -22.54
CA SER A 27 12.25 31.47 -21.65
C SER A 27 10.98 30.70 -21.31
N MET A 28 10.32 30.07 -22.30
CA MET A 28 9.11 29.27 -22.08
C MET A 28 9.39 28.04 -21.21
N LEU A 29 10.50 27.33 -21.46
CA LEU A 29 10.89 26.19 -20.65
C LEU A 29 11.19 26.58 -19.20
N GLN A 30 11.81 27.75 -19.00
CA GLN A 30 12.07 28.30 -17.67
C GLN A 30 10.75 28.64 -16.95
N ASP A 31 9.79 29.25 -17.64
CA ASP A 31 8.47 29.57 -17.08
C ASP A 31 7.67 28.31 -16.70
N VAL A 32 7.70 27.28 -17.56
CA VAL A 32 7.06 25.98 -17.29
C VAL A 32 7.69 25.31 -16.07
N HIS A 33 9.02 25.35 -15.93
CA HIS A 33 9.72 24.79 -14.77
C HIS A 33 9.36 25.51 -13.47
N VAL A 34 9.28 26.85 -13.51
CA VAL A 34 8.85 27.66 -12.37
C VAL A 34 7.40 27.36 -11.99
N ALA A 35 6.51 27.22 -12.98
CA ALA A 35 5.11 26.86 -12.75
C ALA A 35 4.96 25.45 -12.14
N TYR A 36 5.73 24.48 -12.64
CA TYR A 36 5.76 23.12 -12.10
C TYR A 36 6.24 23.10 -10.65
N LYS A 37 7.35 23.79 -10.35
CA LYS A 37 7.87 23.92 -8.97
C LYS A 37 6.85 24.55 -8.03
N ARG A 38 6.17 25.61 -8.46
CA ARG A 38 5.10 26.25 -7.67
C ARG A 38 3.97 25.27 -7.38
N LYS A 39 3.49 24.55 -8.40
CA LYS A 39 2.41 23.56 -8.27
C LYS A 39 2.80 22.39 -7.37
N ALA A 40 4.05 21.94 -7.43
CA ALA A 40 4.57 20.90 -6.55
C ALA A 40 4.58 21.35 -5.08
N VAL A 41 5.02 22.58 -4.80
CA VAL A 41 4.97 23.17 -3.45
C VAL A 41 3.53 23.33 -2.97
N GLU A 42 2.63 23.83 -3.83
CA GLU A 42 1.20 23.96 -3.52
C GLU A 42 0.53 22.63 -3.22
N ALA A 43 0.91 21.53 -3.90
CA ALA A 43 0.41 20.19 -3.62
C ALA A 43 0.99 19.60 -2.32
N PHE A 44 2.21 20.00 -1.93
CA PHE A 44 2.88 19.51 -0.73
C PHE A 44 2.38 20.17 0.56
N LEU A 45 1.96 21.44 0.50
CA LEU A 45 1.41 22.18 1.65
C LEU A 45 0.19 21.51 2.32
N PRO A 46 -0.88 21.09 1.59
CA PRO A 46 -2.02 20.43 2.20
C PRO A 46 -1.65 19.09 2.82
N TYR A 47 -0.75 18.32 2.19
CA TYR A 47 -0.26 17.06 2.75
C TYR A 47 0.48 17.26 4.09
N LYS A 48 1.34 18.27 4.17
CA LYS A 48 2.03 18.62 5.43
C LYS A 48 1.04 19.03 6.52
N GLN A 49 0.01 19.79 6.16
CA GLN A 49 -1.03 20.21 7.08
C GLN A 49 -1.87 19.02 7.58
N ASP A 50 -2.22 18.08 6.69
CA ASP A 50 -2.94 16.86 7.04
C ASP A 50 -2.12 15.98 7.99
N ILE A 51 -0.81 15.84 7.77
CA ILE A 51 0.07 15.14 8.70
C ILE A 51 0.09 15.82 10.07
N GLN A 52 0.18 17.15 10.12
CA GLN A 52 0.16 17.89 11.38
C GLN A 52 -1.19 17.73 12.10
N ASN A 53 -2.29 17.74 11.36
CA ASN A 53 -3.63 17.47 11.90
C ASN A 53 -3.74 16.06 12.48
N LEU A 54 -3.24 15.04 11.77
CA LEU A 54 -3.20 13.66 12.25
C LEU A 54 -2.36 13.50 13.52
N ARG A 55 -1.18 14.13 13.59
CA ARG A 55 -0.35 14.14 14.80
C ARG A 55 -1.06 14.76 15.99
N ARG A 56 -1.70 15.92 15.79
CA ARG A 56 -2.48 16.58 16.85
C ARG A 56 -3.63 15.70 17.35
N MET A 57 -4.39 15.06 16.46
CA MET A 57 -5.47 14.16 16.87
C MET A 57 -4.95 12.97 17.68
N ALA A 58 -3.82 12.38 17.27
CA ALA A 58 -3.20 11.28 18.00
C ALA A 58 -2.71 11.71 19.40
N GLU A 59 -2.16 12.91 19.53
CA GLU A 59 -1.76 13.48 20.83
C GLU A 59 -2.96 13.77 21.75
N GLU A 60 -4.06 14.26 21.18
CA GLU A 60 -5.31 14.48 21.91
C GLU A 60 -5.93 13.17 22.38
N GLU A 61 -5.95 12.13 21.54
CA GLU A 61 -6.43 10.79 21.89
C GLU A 61 -5.57 10.15 22.99
N LEU A 62 -4.25 10.24 22.88
CA LEU A 62 -3.33 9.77 23.92
C LEU A 62 -3.55 10.50 25.25
N ARG A 63 -3.76 11.82 25.20
CA ARG A 63 -4.04 12.62 26.41
C ARG A 63 -5.37 12.18 27.05
N ALA A 64 -6.40 11.97 26.25
CA ALA A 64 -7.70 11.51 26.73
C ALA A 64 -7.63 10.09 27.31
N GLU A 65 -6.80 9.21 26.76
CA GLU A 65 -6.53 7.88 27.31
C GLU A 65 -5.84 7.96 28.68
N ILE A 66 -4.80 8.78 28.81
CA ILE A 66 -4.09 9.00 30.07
C ILE A 66 -5.05 9.56 31.12
N GLU A 67 -5.87 10.56 30.77
CA GLU A 67 -6.84 11.14 31.69
C GLU A 67 -7.90 10.12 32.13
N ARG A 68 -8.35 9.24 31.23
CA ARG A 68 -9.28 8.16 31.57
C ARG A 68 -8.65 7.16 32.55
N GLU A 69 -7.42 6.74 32.28
CA GLU A 69 -6.66 5.84 33.16
C GLU A 69 -6.44 6.48 34.55
N GLU A 70 -6.13 7.78 34.62
CA GLU A 70 -6.03 8.52 35.87
C GLU A 70 -7.37 8.60 36.61
N GLN A 71 -8.47 8.82 35.88
CA GLN A 71 -9.81 8.77 36.46
C GLN A 71 -10.13 7.37 36.99
N GLU A 72 -9.88 6.30 36.23
CA GLU A 72 -10.10 4.92 36.67
C GLU A 72 -9.29 4.61 37.93
N ARG A 73 -8.04 5.07 38.02
CA ARG A 73 -7.21 4.96 39.23
C ARG A 73 -7.76 5.77 40.40
N ASN A 74 -8.34 6.94 40.15
CA ASN A 74 -8.96 7.77 41.19
C ASN A 74 -10.32 7.20 41.66
N TRP A 75 -11.06 6.55 40.76
CA TRP A 75 -12.36 5.92 41.04
C TRP A 75 -12.25 4.55 41.69
N ALA A 76 -11.11 3.88 41.55
CA ALA A 76 -10.82 2.64 42.23
C ALA A 76 -10.03 2.95 43.51
N PRO A 77 -10.66 3.07 44.70
CA PRO A 77 -9.99 3.26 45.97
C PRO A 77 -9.27 1.98 46.42
N TRP A 78 -8.56 1.32 45.52
CA TRP A 78 -7.51 0.38 45.91
C TRP A 78 -6.33 1.23 46.31
N GLN A 79 -6.24 1.42 47.63
CA GLN A 79 -5.06 1.76 48.42
C GLN A 79 -3.84 2.17 47.60
N THR A 80 -3.37 3.39 47.81
CA THR A 80 -2.00 3.78 47.47
C THR A 80 -1.06 2.60 47.80
N PRO A 81 -0.06 2.27 46.96
CA PRO A 81 0.85 1.15 47.24
C PRO A 81 1.56 1.23 48.61
N GLU A 82 1.56 2.40 49.27
CA GLU A 82 2.01 2.58 50.65
C GLU A 82 1.07 2.00 51.72
N GLU A 83 -0.22 1.82 51.41
CA GLU A 83 -1.24 1.21 52.28
C GLU A 83 -1.72 -0.15 51.79
N ALA A 84 -1.09 -0.73 50.76
CA ALA A 84 -1.19 -2.16 50.51
C ALA A 84 -0.64 -2.85 51.76
N ASP A 85 -1.57 -3.19 52.66
CA ASP A 85 -1.34 -3.66 54.01
C ASP A 85 -0.16 -4.62 53.99
N GLN A 86 0.93 -4.35 54.73
CA GLN A 86 2.16 -5.14 54.68
C GLN A 86 1.88 -6.65 54.85
N SER A 87 0.75 -6.95 55.51
CA SER A 87 -0.01 -8.20 55.51
C SER A 87 -0.12 -8.90 54.14
N VAL A 88 -0.66 -8.25 53.10
CA VAL A 88 -0.91 -8.83 51.78
C VAL A 88 0.40 -9.09 51.03
N ILE A 89 1.38 -8.18 51.15
CA ILE A 89 2.71 -8.37 50.57
C ILE A 89 3.43 -9.55 51.26
N ALA A 90 3.31 -9.66 52.58
CA ALA A 90 3.83 -10.80 53.33
C ALA A 90 3.14 -12.11 52.93
N GLU A 91 1.83 -12.11 52.74
CA GLU A 91 1.07 -13.29 52.31
C GLU A 91 1.48 -13.74 50.90
N GLN A 92 1.63 -12.81 49.95
CA GLN A 92 2.11 -13.14 48.60
C GLN A 92 3.54 -13.68 48.61
N LEU A 93 4.43 -13.15 49.47
CA LEU A 93 5.78 -13.69 49.65
C LEU A 93 5.77 -15.11 50.23
N VAL A 94 4.85 -15.41 51.16
CA VAL A 94 4.66 -16.76 51.70
C VAL A 94 4.22 -17.73 50.61
N ILE A 95 3.25 -17.35 49.79
CA ILE A 95 2.74 -18.18 48.67
C ILE A 95 3.86 -18.44 47.64
N LEU A 96 4.62 -17.41 47.25
CA LEU A 96 5.73 -17.56 46.31
C LEU A 96 6.84 -18.47 46.85
N ASN A 97 7.19 -18.36 48.12
CA ASN A 97 8.15 -19.27 48.75
C ASN A 97 7.61 -20.70 48.84
N GLN A 98 6.32 -20.87 49.10
CA GLN A 98 5.68 -22.18 49.13
C GLN A 98 5.69 -22.85 47.76
N ILE A 99 5.42 -22.11 46.68
CA ILE A 99 5.51 -22.59 45.30
C ILE A 99 6.98 -22.92 44.95
N ARG A 100 7.93 -22.07 45.32
CA ARG A 100 9.37 -22.31 45.06
C ARG A 100 9.87 -23.56 45.77
N ASN A 101 9.46 -23.78 47.02
CA ASN A 101 9.85 -24.95 47.81
C ASN A 101 9.15 -26.24 47.35
N SER A 102 7.93 -26.13 46.83
CA SER A 102 7.23 -27.29 46.26
C SER A 102 7.73 -27.63 44.85
N ALA A 103 8.12 -26.65 44.03
CA ALA A 103 8.75 -26.88 42.73
C ALA A 103 10.08 -27.64 42.84
N GLY A 104 10.85 -27.42 43.92
CA GLY A 104 12.07 -28.19 44.18
C GLY A 104 11.84 -29.64 44.65
N ARG A 105 10.63 -29.99 45.10
CA ARG A 105 10.31 -31.31 45.67
C ARG A 105 9.70 -32.29 44.65
N VAL A 106 9.27 -31.81 43.48
CA VAL A 106 8.62 -32.65 42.45
C VAL A 106 9.63 -33.41 41.56
N HIS A 107 10.93 -33.10 41.63
CA HIS A 107 11.94 -33.76 40.79
C HIS A 107 12.61 -35.03 41.37
N HIS A 108 12.14 -35.60 42.50
CA HIS A 108 12.76 -36.79 43.10
C HIS A 108 11.78 -37.97 43.34
N ILE A 109 10.66 -38.06 42.63
CA ILE A 109 9.79 -39.23 42.69
C ILE A 109 9.68 -39.86 41.31
N VAL A 110 10.47 -40.94 41.16
CA VAL A 110 10.25 -42.09 40.27
C VAL A 110 10.41 -41.81 38.78
N VAL A 111 11.67 -41.84 38.33
CA VAL A 111 12.03 -42.45 37.05
C VAL A 111 12.15 -43.95 37.32
N GLU A 112 11.02 -44.67 37.36
CA GLU A 112 11.01 -46.11 37.09
C GLU A 112 10.83 -46.28 35.59
N GLU A 113 11.83 -46.93 35.00
CA GLU A 113 11.89 -47.37 33.62
C GLU A 113 10.63 -48.17 33.26
N HIS A 114 9.70 -47.55 32.52
CA HIS A 114 8.68 -48.29 31.78
C HIS A 114 9.06 -48.34 30.30
N ASN A 115 9.58 -49.50 29.95
CA ASN A 115 9.75 -50.00 28.60
C ASN A 115 8.48 -49.82 27.75
N GLY A 116 8.68 -49.30 26.54
CA GLY A 116 8.04 -49.76 25.31
C GLY A 116 6.51 -49.90 25.29
N SER A 117 5.83 -48.86 24.80
CA SER A 117 4.52 -49.03 24.14
C SER A 117 4.27 -47.89 23.15
N LEU A 118 4.62 -48.16 21.89
CA LEU A 118 3.83 -47.88 20.68
C LEU A 118 2.70 -46.84 20.85
N PHE A 119 2.99 -45.56 20.59
CA PHE A 119 1.97 -44.52 20.46
C PHE A 119 1.66 -44.31 18.98
N GLN A 120 0.62 -45.00 18.50
CA GLN A 120 0.02 -44.76 17.19
C GLN A 120 -0.56 -43.34 17.14
N GLN A 121 -0.32 -42.68 16.01
CA GLN A 121 -0.86 -41.37 15.66
C GLN A 121 -2.40 -41.41 15.66
N GLY A 122 -3.00 -40.78 16.66
CA GLY A 122 -4.42 -40.47 16.69
C GLY A 122 -4.77 -39.47 15.60
N SER A 123 -5.31 -39.98 14.51
CA SER A 123 -5.92 -39.20 13.43
C SER A 123 -7.20 -38.56 13.95
N SER A 124 -7.20 -37.23 14.06
CA SER A 124 -8.39 -36.43 14.41
C SER A 124 -9.40 -36.51 13.26
N SER A 125 -10.32 -37.46 13.39
CA SER A 125 -11.49 -37.58 12.52
C SER A 125 -12.55 -36.58 13.00
N ARG A 126 -12.71 -35.51 12.23
CA ARG A 126 -13.77 -34.52 12.39
C ARG A 126 -15.11 -35.17 12.02
N PRO A 127 -16.13 -35.21 12.89
CA PRO A 127 -17.42 -35.77 12.53
C PRO A 127 -18.15 -34.85 11.54
N SER A 128 -18.38 -35.38 10.34
CA SER A 128 -19.26 -34.81 9.33
C SER A 128 -20.70 -35.02 9.78
N TYR A 129 -21.33 -33.95 10.25
CA TYR A 129 -22.79 -33.85 10.35
C TYR A 129 -23.30 -33.14 9.10
N GLY A 130 -23.75 -33.93 8.13
CA GLY A 130 -24.63 -33.45 7.08
C GLY A 130 -26.08 -33.45 7.59
N PRO A 131 -26.82 -32.34 7.49
CA PRO A 131 -28.26 -32.39 7.61
C PRO A 131 -28.89 -32.58 6.23
N HIS A 132 -29.70 -33.63 6.18
CA HIS A 132 -30.64 -33.99 5.14
C HIS A 132 -31.40 -32.79 4.57
N SER A 133 -31.45 -32.69 3.24
CA SER A 133 -32.47 -31.93 2.54
C SER A 133 -33.80 -32.67 2.61
N PRO A 134 -34.87 -32.07 3.13
CA PRO A 134 -36.22 -32.57 2.88
C PRO A 134 -36.69 -32.05 1.52
N ALA A 135 -37.27 -32.96 0.74
CA ALA A 135 -38.02 -32.64 -0.46
C ALA A 135 -39.18 -31.69 -0.10
N HIS A 136 -39.26 -30.57 -0.80
CA HIS A 136 -40.47 -29.76 -0.83
C HIS A 136 -41.34 -30.26 -1.98
N ASP A 137 -42.35 -31.03 -1.61
CA ASP A 137 -43.55 -31.19 -2.41
C ASP A 137 -44.41 -29.92 -2.29
N ASP A 138 -44.71 -29.43 -3.48
CA ASP A 138 -45.91 -28.75 -3.94
C ASP A 138 -47.13 -28.90 -3.01
N PHE A 139 -47.68 -27.78 -2.52
CA PHE A 139 -49.13 -27.62 -2.30
C PHE A 139 -49.47 -26.14 -2.14
N GLY A 140 -50.12 -25.59 -3.18
CA GLY A 140 -50.82 -24.32 -3.08
C GLY A 140 -51.99 -24.40 -2.10
N THR A 141 -52.17 -23.35 -1.31
CA THR A 141 -53.49 -23.03 -0.74
C THR A 141 -53.53 -21.56 -0.39
N SER A 142 -54.20 -20.83 -1.26
CA SER A 142 -54.83 -19.55 -0.99
C SER A 142 -55.78 -19.68 0.20
N PHE A 143 -55.54 -18.93 1.28
CA PHE A 143 -56.57 -18.69 2.29
C PHE A 143 -56.62 -17.21 2.68
N VAL A 144 -57.80 -16.66 2.39
CA VAL A 144 -58.28 -15.32 2.68
C VAL A 144 -58.89 -15.33 4.09
N GLY A 145 -58.59 -14.31 4.89
CA GLY A 145 -59.31 -14.01 6.13
C GLY A 145 -58.49 -13.05 6.98
N SER A 146 -58.70 -11.74 6.91
CA SER A 146 -59.75 -11.00 7.63
C SER A 146 -60.01 -11.55 9.03
N HIS A 147 -59.45 -10.93 10.08
CA HIS A 147 -60.28 -10.40 11.18
C HIS A 147 -59.52 -9.59 12.23
N THR A 148 -60.24 -8.59 12.74
CA THR A 148 -60.19 -8.00 14.08
C THR A 148 -58.98 -7.19 14.51
N ARG A 149 -59.15 -5.87 14.33
CA ARG A 149 -58.65 -4.83 15.22
C ARG A 149 -59.18 -5.08 16.64
N PHE A 150 -58.30 -5.49 17.56
CA PHE A 150 -58.53 -5.30 18.99
C PHE A 150 -57.70 -4.09 19.43
N PHE A 151 -58.38 -3.03 19.83
CA PHE A 151 -57.80 -1.93 20.61
C PHE A 151 -57.49 -2.49 22.00
N SER A 152 -56.20 -2.68 22.29
CA SER A 152 -55.70 -2.94 23.63
C SER A 152 -54.94 -1.69 24.07
N ASP A 153 -55.38 -1.13 25.18
CA ASP A 153 -54.79 0.02 25.85
C ASP A 153 -53.28 -0.20 26.12
N PRO A 154 -52.43 0.82 25.90
CA PRO A 154 -50.99 0.72 26.08
C PRO A 154 -50.68 0.73 27.58
N THR A 155 -50.63 -0.47 28.15
CA THR A 155 -50.07 -0.65 29.48
C THR A 155 -48.56 -0.43 29.35
N SER A 156 -48.05 0.61 30.01
CA SER A 156 -46.64 0.99 30.04
C SER A 156 -45.82 -0.13 30.70
N ILE A 157 -45.45 -1.13 29.89
CA ILE A 157 -44.47 -2.15 30.26
C ILE A 157 -43.13 -1.45 30.14
N ASP A 158 -42.51 -1.22 31.30
CA ASP A 158 -41.14 -0.73 31.42
C ASP A 158 -40.20 -1.86 30.94
N GLU A 159 -40.09 -1.99 29.62
CA GLU A 159 -39.20 -2.94 28.94
C GLU A 159 -37.77 -2.58 29.29
N LYS A 160 -37.19 -3.33 30.24
CA LYS A 160 -35.77 -3.30 30.50
C LYS A 160 -35.05 -3.84 29.26
N GLU A 161 -34.71 -2.92 28.35
CA GLU A 161 -33.88 -3.16 27.16
C GLU A 161 -32.72 -4.09 27.53
N SER A 162 -32.69 -5.25 26.88
CA SER A 162 -31.64 -6.24 27.08
C SER A 162 -30.28 -5.61 26.74
N PRO A 163 -29.22 -5.89 27.52
CA PRO A 163 -27.87 -5.36 27.23
C PRO A 163 -27.39 -5.70 25.82
N ALA A 164 -27.83 -6.83 25.24
CA ALA A 164 -27.52 -7.21 23.87
C ALA A 164 -28.16 -6.27 22.83
N GLU A 165 -29.34 -5.74 23.11
CA GLU A 165 -30.08 -4.84 22.22
C GLU A 165 -29.48 -3.43 22.24
N LYS A 166 -29.01 -2.97 23.41
CA LYS A 166 -28.24 -1.73 23.53
C LYS A 166 -26.93 -1.79 22.75
N GLU A 167 -26.23 -2.91 22.81
CA GLU A 167 -24.99 -3.12 22.06
C GLU A 167 -25.23 -3.18 20.54
N ALA A 168 -26.31 -3.84 20.11
CA ALA A 168 -26.71 -3.87 18.71
C ALA A 168 -27.05 -2.46 18.18
N ARG A 169 -27.76 -1.64 18.98
CA ARG A 169 -28.09 -0.25 18.63
C ARG A 169 -26.84 0.62 18.50
N LEU A 170 -25.87 0.47 19.40
CA LEU A 170 -24.58 1.17 19.33
C LEU A 170 -23.77 0.77 18.09
N ARG A 171 -23.75 -0.51 17.72
CA ARG A 171 -23.09 -0.97 16.49
C ARG A 171 -23.77 -0.41 15.24
N ALA A 172 -25.10 -0.43 15.19
CA ALA A 172 -25.86 0.13 14.08
C ALA A 172 -25.65 1.65 13.94
N GLU A 173 -25.65 2.39 15.05
CA GLU A 173 -25.37 3.83 15.04
C GLU A 173 -23.93 4.12 14.55
N LYS A 174 -22.95 3.31 14.97
CA LYS A 174 -21.56 3.47 14.51
C LYS A 174 -21.42 3.22 13.01
N GLN A 175 -22.11 2.21 12.47
CA GLN A 175 -22.14 1.93 11.03
C GLN A 175 -22.86 3.05 10.26
N ALA A 176 -23.98 3.57 10.79
CA ALA A 176 -24.70 4.68 10.20
C ALA A 176 -23.83 5.95 10.12
N LYS A 177 -23.09 6.29 11.19
CA LYS A 177 -22.14 7.42 11.19
C LYS A 177 -21.03 7.25 10.17
N GLN A 178 -20.50 6.03 10.01
CA GLN A 178 -19.48 5.76 8.99
C GLN A 178 -20.05 5.96 7.58
N GLN A 179 -21.27 5.48 7.30
CA GLN A 179 -21.92 5.68 6.01
C GLN A 179 -22.21 7.15 5.72
N GLU A 180 -22.66 7.90 6.73
CA GLU A 180 -22.87 9.35 6.62
C GLU A 180 -21.57 10.10 6.32
N GLU A 181 -20.46 9.74 6.97
CA GLU A 181 -19.15 10.34 6.70
C GLU A 181 -18.67 10.05 5.26
N PHE A 182 -18.90 8.84 4.76
CA PHE A 182 -18.61 8.49 3.37
C PHE A 182 -19.43 9.32 2.38
N HIS A 183 -20.73 9.50 2.63
CA HIS A 183 -21.58 10.35 1.81
C HIS A 183 -21.11 11.81 1.82
N LYS A 184 -20.78 12.34 3.00
CA LYS A 184 -20.28 13.71 3.16
C LYS A 184 -18.96 13.95 2.44
N ARG A 185 -18.03 12.98 2.46
CA ARG A 185 -16.76 13.07 1.69
C ARG A 185 -17.00 12.99 0.18
N ALA A 186 -17.90 12.12 -0.26
CA ALA A 186 -18.22 12.00 -1.68
C ALA A 186 -18.83 13.30 -2.23
N GLU A 187 -19.73 13.94 -1.48
CA GLU A 187 -20.33 15.22 -1.83
C GLU A 187 -19.29 16.36 -1.88
N ALA A 188 -18.39 16.43 -0.89
CA ALA A 188 -17.30 17.42 -0.87
C ALA A 188 -16.37 17.31 -2.09
N ILE A 189 -16.08 16.09 -2.55
CA ILE A 189 -15.28 15.85 -3.76
C ILE A 189 -16.03 16.33 -5.01
N GLN A 190 -17.33 16.08 -5.11
CA GLN A 190 -18.14 16.58 -6.24
C GLN A 190 -18.21 18.11 -6.26
N GLU A 191 -18.38 18.74 -5.10
CA GLU A 191 -18.41 20.21 -4.97
C GLU A 191 -17.07 20.83 -5.40
N ARG A 192 -15.94 20.24 -4.97
CA ARG A 192 -14.61 20.66 -5.41
C ARG A 192 -14.44 20.55 -6.92
N LYS A 193 -14.85 19.42 -7.51
CA LYS A 193 -14.78 19.19 -8.95
C LYS A 193 -15.67 20.17 -9.74
N ARG A 194 -16.83 20.55 -9.19
CA ARG A 194 -17.72 21.57 -9.76
C ARG A 194 -17.07 22.96 -9.74
N ARG A 195 -16.42 23.35 -8.63
CA ARG A 195 -15.65 24.60 -8.55
C ARG A 195 -14.45 24.62 -9.49
N GLU A 196 -13.71 23.52 -9.59
CA GLU A 196 -12.58 23.42 -10.52
C GLU A 196 -13.06 23.59 -11.96
N ARG A 197 -14.16 22.94 -12.39
CA ARG A 197 -14.73 23.15 -13.73
C ARG A 197 -15.17 24.60 -13.98
N GLN A 198 -15.77 25.27 -13.00
CA GLN A 198 -16.14 26.69 -13.13
C GLN A 198 -14.90 27.60 -13.21
N SER A 199 -13.83 27.28 -12.48
CA SER A 199 -12.58 28.03 -12.51
C SER A 199 -11.79 27.81 -13.80
N THR A 200 -11.76 26.59 -14.34
CA THR A 200 -11.03 26.27 -15.57
C THR A 200 -11.74 26.84 -16.81
N GLY A 201 -13.08 26.84 -16.82
CA GLY A 201 -13.86 27.45 -17.90
C GLY A 201 -13.66 28.97 -18.03
N TRP A 202 -13.35 29.68 -16.94
CA TRP A 202 -13.04 31.11 -16.98
C TRP A 202 -11.70 31.43 -17.66
N ALA A 203 -10.74 30.49 -17.65
CA ALA A 203 -9.43 30.66 -18.27
C ALA A 203 -9.46 30.40 -19.79
N GLU A 204 -10.31 29.50 -20.27
CA GLU A 204 -10.41 29.16 -21.71
C GLU A 204 -11.18 30.20 -22.53
N THR A 205 -12.09 30.96 -21.92
CA THR A 205 -12.82 32.05 -22.60
C THR A 205 -11.97 33.29 -22.87
N ILE A 206 -10.82 33.46 -22.22
CA ILE A 206 -9.91 34.61 -22.48
C ILE A 206 -8.92 34.28 -23.62
N SER A 207 -8.63 33.00 -23.88
CA SER A 207 -7.64 32.57 -24.88
C SER A 207 -8.23 32.22 -26.26
N SER A 208 -9.56 32.23 -26.42
CA SER A 208 -10.21 31.79 -27.67
C SER A 208 -10.40 32.88 -28.74
N SER A 209 -9.85 34.08 -28.56
CA SER A 209 -10.01 35.19 -29.53
C SER A 209 -8.87 35.29 -30.56
N SER A 210 -7.89 34.39 -30.55
CA SER A 210 -6.74 34.49 -31.46
C SER A 210 -6.39 33.13 -32.05
N SER A 211 -6.86 32.84 -33.26
CA SER A 211 -6.05 32.25 -34.36
C SER A 211 -6.93 31.61 -35.44
N ASN A 212 -7.24 32.40 -36.47
CA ASN A 212 -7.43 31.89 -37.83
C ASN A 212 -6.14 32.19 -38.60
N THR A 213 -5.52 31.17 -39.22
CA THR A 213 -4.72 31.17 -40.48
C THR A 213 -3.84 29.90 -40.52
N SER A 214 -4.17 28.95 -41.41
CA SER A 214 -3.42 28.63 -42.66
C SER A 214 -2.09 27.90 -42.41
N ALA A 215 -1.94 26.59 -42.66
CA ALA A 215 -1.96 25.81 -43.91
C ALA A 215 -0.59 25.70 -44.63
N SER A 216 -0.26 24.47 -45.08
CA SER A 216 0.81 24.05 -46.03
C SER A 216 2.20 23.79 -45.41
N ASP A 217 3.05 22.85 -45.83
CA ASP A 217 3.05 21.55 -46.54
C ASP A 217 4.51 21.04 -46.48
N GLN A 218 4.72 19.70 -46.53
CA GLN A 218 5.88 18.96 -47.11
C GLN A 218 7.34 19.27 -46.67
N GLU A 219 8.33 18.37 -46.61
CA GLU A 219 8.49 16.91 -46.74
C GLU A 219 9.93 16.59 -46.24
N SER A 220 10.07 15.43 -45.57
CA SER A 220 11.24 14.51 -45.53
C SER A 220 12.69 15.02 -45.61
N SER A 221 13.50 14.80 -44.57
CA SER A 221 14.72 13.94 -44.62
C SER A 221 15.35 13.77 -43.22
N SER A 222 15.69 12.53 -42.89
CA SER A 222 16.18 12.04 -41.60
C SER A 222 17.71 11.95 -41.52
N PRO A 223 18.35 12.35 -40.41
CA PRO A 223 19.65 11.84 -40.01
C PRO A 223 19.51 10.90 -38.80
N VAL A 224 19.65 9.61 -39.06
CA VAL A 224 19.90 8.56 -38.06
C VAL A 224 21.42 8.55 -37.79
N GLU A 225 21.81 8.20 -36.56
CA GLU A 225 23.18 7.92 -36.10
C GLU A 225 23.97 9.08 -35.46
N ASN A 226 23.57 9.52 -34.24
CA ASN A 226 24.56 9.71 -33.15
C ASN A 226 23.99 9.97 -31.72
N SER A 227 22.72 9.63 -31.45
CA SER A 227 22.07 10.00 -30.16
C SER A 227 22.32 9.05 -28.98
N GLN A 228 23.15 8.00 -29.10
CA GLN A 228 23.27 6.97 -28.04
C GLN A 228 24.32 7.27 -26.96
N ALA A 229 25.18 8.29 -27.13
CA ALA A 229 26.19 8.65 -26.12
C ALA A 229 25.79 9.82 -25.21
N ALA A 230 24.71 10.56 -25.54
CA ALA A 230 24.26 11.73 -24.79
C ALA A 230 23.14 11.44 -23.78
N SER A 231 22.71 10.18 -23.65
CA SER A 231 21.93 9.73 -22.48
C SER A 231 22.86 9.57 -21.28
N ALA A 232 23.62 10.62 -20.99
CA ALA A 232 24.37 10.79 -19.76
C ALA A 232 23.37 10.58 -18.62
N MET A 233 23.60 9.51 -17.87
CA MET A 233 22.76 9.02 -16.80
C MET A 233 22.36 10.19 -15.90
N ILE A 234 21.10 10.63 -16.01
CA ILE A 234 20.47 11.45 -14.98
C ILE A 234 20.52 10.56 -13.74
N THR A 235 21.52 10.78 -12.90
CA THR A 235 21.64 10.09 -11.62
C THR A 235 20.40 10.45 -10.83
N MET A 236 19.49 9.50 -10.66
CA MET A 236 18.26 9.70 -9.90
C MET A 236 18.59 10.29 -8.54
N THR A 237 17.83 11.29 -8.12
CA THR A 237 17.99 11.86 -6.78
C THR A 237 17.62 10.83 -5.72
N GLU A 238 18.08 11.04 -4.48
CA GLU A 238 17.74 10.13 -3.37
C GLU A 238 16.23 10.11 -3.14
N GLU A 239 15.57 11.26 -3.28
CA GLU A 239 14.11 11.38 -3.20
C GLU A 239 13.42 10.59 -4.32
N ASP A 240 13.92 10.65 -5.56
CA ASP A 240 13.36 9.88 -6.68
C ASP A 240 13.48 8.37 -6.46
N ILE A 241 14.60 7.93 -5.89
CA ILE A 241 14.84 6.52 -5.54
C ILE A 241 13.83 6.06 -4.47
N ILE A 242 13.64 6.86 -3.42
CA ILE A 242 12.68 6.55 -2.35
C ILE A 242 11.27 6.47 -2.95
N ASN A 243 10.89 7.45 -3.77
CA ASN A 243 9.59 7.49 -4.43
C ASN A 243 9.38 6.30 -5.37
N LEU A 244 10.41 5.90 -6.13
CA LEU A 244 10.36 4.73 -7.00
C LEU A 244 10.09 3.44 -6.20
N VAL A 245 10.76 3.28 -5.06
CA VAL A 245 10.58 2.08 -4.22
C VAL A 245 9.19 2.04 -3.60
N ILE A 246 8.70 3.17 -3.09
CA ILE A 246 7.33 3.30 -2.58
C ILE A 246 6.33 2.96 -3.69
N PHE A 247 6.55 3.48 -4.89
CA PHE A 247 5.71 3.20 -6.06
C PHE A 247 5.71 1.72 -6.42
N HIS A 248 6.86 1.05 -6.42
CA HIS A 248 6.96 -0.39 -6.65
C HIS A 248 6.21 -1.22 -5.59
N ASP A 249 6.27 -0.81 -4.33
CA ASP A 249 5.49 -1.47 -3.26
C ASP A 249 3.98 -1.30 -3.46
N GLN A 250 3.53 -0.12 -3.91
CA GLN A 250 2.14 0.10 -4.28
C GLN A 250 1.71 -0.73 -5.50
N GLN A 251 2.58 -0.88 -6.50
CA GLN A 251 2.34 -1.73 -7.67
C GLN A 251 2.14 -3.19 -7.27
N TRP A 252 2.88 -3.71 -6.29
CA TRP A 252 2.66 -5.07 -5.78
C TRP A 252 1.28 -5.27 -5.16
N ILE A 253 0.69 -4.24 -4.57
CA ILE A 253 -0.66 -4.31 -4.01
C ILE A 253 -1.69 -4.34 -5.16
N SER A 254 -1.52 -3.46 -6.15
CA SER A 254 -2.47 -3.34 -7.26
C SER A 254 -2.42 -4.50 -8.25
N ILE A 255 -1.26 -5.12 -8.47
CA ILE A 255 -1.08 -6.18 -9.48
C ILE A 255 -2.01 -7.39 -9.24
N SER A 256 -2.32 -7.70 -7.98
CA SER A 256 -3.24 -8.78 -7.60
C SER A 256 -4.70 -8.51 -7.98
N SER A 257 -5.05 -7.25 -8.24
CA SER A 257 -6.41 -6.82 -8.61
C SER A 257 -6.64 -6.72 -10.11
N LEU A 258 -5.56 -6.77 -10.92
CA LEU A 258 -5.65 -6.60 -12.36
C LEU A 258 -6.09 -7.90 -13.03
N PRO A 259 -7.06 -7.87 -13.97
CA PRO A 259 -7.54 -9.07 -14.65
C PRO A 259 -6.54 -9.62 -15.67
N HIS A 260 -5.69 -8.74 -16.22
CA HIS A 260 -4.67 -9.07 -17.20
C HIS A 260 -3.37 -8.39 -16.82
N LEU A 261 -2.29 -9.17 -16.79
CA LEU A 261 -0.96 -8.69 -16.48
C LEU A 261 -0.08 -8.70 -17.73
N ARG A 262 0.77 -7.69 -17.83
CA ARG A 262 1.83 -7.54 -18.83
C ARG A 262 3.17 -7.40 -18.16
N TRP A 263 4.24 -7.57 -18.92
CA TRP A 263 5.62 -7.39 -18.49
C TRP A 263 5.86 -6.01 -17.85
N SER A 264 5.25 -4.95 -18.38
CA SER A 264 5.37 -3.59 -17.87
C SER A 264 4.74 -3.38 -16.49
N ASP A 265 3.79 -4.23 -16.10
CA ASP A 265 2.98 -4.03 -14.90
C ASP A 265 3.69 -4.55 -13.64
N PHE A 266 4.77 -5.34 -13.82
CA PHE A 266 5.58 -5.85 -12.73
C PHE A 266 6.60 -4.78 -12.26
N PRO A 267 6.71 -4.56 -10.94
CA PRO A 267 7.71 -3.67 -10.35
C PRO A 267 9.09 -4.34 -10.32
N TRP A 268 9.74 -4.42 -11.48
CA TRP A 268 11.08 -5.00 -11.61
C TRP A 268 12.08 -4.28 -10.69
N PRO A 269 12.99 -4.98 -9.98
CA PRO A 269 13.91 -4.38 -9.03
C PRO A 269 15.08 -3.68 -9.74
N VAL A 270 14.77 -2.64 -10.51
CA VAL A 270 15.72 -1.80 -11.24
C VAL A 270 15.45 -0.33 -10.89
N LEU A 271 16.51 0.49 -10.85
CA LEU A 271 16.39 1.94 -10.60
C LEU A 271 16.01 2.69 -11.88
N SER A 272 14.82 2.40 -12.40
CA SER A 272 14.25 3.03 -13.58
C SER A 272 12.74 3.15 -13.42
N PHE A 273 12.17 4.32 -13.71
CA PHE A 273 10.71 4.51 -13.77
C PHE A 273 10.08 3.77 -14.94
N SER A 274 10.87 3.45 -15.96
CA SER A 274 10.42 2.62 -17.07
C SER A 274 10.77 1.17 -16.79
N SER A 275 9.79 0.27 -16.97
CA SER A 275 10.03 -1.16 -16.90
C SER A 275 11.12 -1.55 -17.91
N PRO A 276 12.03 -2.47 -17.56
CA PRO A 276 13.06 -2.97 -18.47
C PRO A 276 12.41 -3.41 -19.78
N SER A 277 13.04 -3.21 -20.93
CA SER A 277 12.43 -3.61 -22.19
C SER A 277 12.61 -5.11 -22.44
N ARG A 278 13.65 -5.71 -21.85
CA ARG A 278 13.96 -7.12 -21.99
C ARG A 278 14.47 -7.74 -20.69
N LYS A 279 14.47 -9.07 -20.63
CA LYS A 279 15.01 -9.83 -19.50
C LYS A 279 16.52 -9.65 -19.33
N GLU A 280 17.25 -9.31 -20.39
CA GLU A 280 18.70 -9.06 -20.33
C GLU A 280 19.06 -7.78 -19.57
N ASP A 281 18.13 -6.83 -19.46
CA ASP A 281 18.32 -5.59 -18.69
C ASP A 281 18.34 -5.86 -17.18
N LEU A 282 17.86 -7.03 -16.73
CA LEU A 282 17.84 -7.47 -15.33
C LEU A 282 19.21 -7.98 -14.88
N THR A 283 20.19 -7.08 -14.90
CA THR A 283 21.58 -7.38 -14.50
C THR A 283 21.74 -7.42 -12.97
N ILE A 284 22.74 -8.18 -12.50
CA ILE A 284 23.10 -8.24 -11.07
C ILE A 284 23.33 -6.83 -10.51
N GLU A 285 24.04 -5.98 -11.26
CA GLU A 285 24.35 -4.62 -10.83
C GLU A 285 23.11 -3.75 -10.65
N ALA A 286 22.13 -3.85 -11.56
CA ALA A 286 20.89 -3.09 -11.46
C ALA A 286 20.07 -3.50 -10.23
N VAL A 287 19.97 -4.81 -9.97
CA VAL A 287 19.26 -5.34 -8.79
C VAL A 287 19.98 -4.99 -7.49
N VAL A 288 21.31 -5.12 -7.44
CA VAL A 288 22.11 -4.72 -6.27
C VAL A 288 21.90 -3.23 -5.97
N LYS A 289 21.99 -2.37 -6.99
CA LYS A 289 21.75 -0.94 -6.83
C LYS A 289 20.35 -0.71 -6.27
N TYR A 290 19.31 -1.32 -6.83
CA TYR A 290 17.93 -1.18 -6.36
C TYR A 290 17.72 -1.59 -4.90
N VAL A 291 18.27 -2.74 -4.49
CA VAL A 291 18.12 -3.25 -3.11
C VAL A 291 18.79 -2.33 -2.10
N LEU A 292 19.96 -1.78 -2.45
CA LEU A 292 20.75 -0.93 -1.57
C LEU A 292 20.35 0.55 -1.61
N ALA A 293 19.58 0.98 -2.61
CA ALA A 293 19.30 2.39 -2.87
C ALA A 293 18.60 3.11 -1.70
N PRO A 294 17.58 2.52 -1.04
CA PRO A 294 16.88 3.22 0.05
C PRO A 294 17.59 3.19 1.41
N LEU A 295 18.82 2.67 1.45
CA LEU A 295 19.58 2.41 2.68
C LEU A 295 20.91 3.18 2.69
N THR A 296 20.99 4.26 1.90
CA THR A 296 22.13 5.17 1.75
C THR A 296 22.54 5.83 3.06
N VAL A 297 21.57 6.21 3.91
CA VAL A 297 21.85 6.95 5.15
C VAL A 297 22.37 6.03 6.26
N ASN A 298 21.82 4.81 6.39
CA ASN A 298 22.26 3.82 7.37
C ASN A 298 22.20 2.43 6.72
N ARG A 299 23.35 1.91 6.30
CA ARG A 299 23.50 0.54 5.77
C ARG A 299 23.36 -0.51 6.87
N ASP A 300 22.23 -0.47 7.58
CA ASP A 300 21.92 -1.47 8.59
C ASP A 300 21.74 -2.83 7.90
N ARG A 301 22.67 -3.72 8.22
CA ARG A 301 22.73 -5.07 7.68
C ARG A 301 21.45 -5.87 7.97
N ALA A 302 20.81 -5.65 9.12
CA ALA A 302 19.56 -6.31 9.45
C ALA A 302 18.45 -5.90 8.47
N ILE A 303 18.34 -4.59 8.19
CA ILE A 303 17.32 -4.04 7.29
C ILE A 303 17.54 -4.51 5.84
N VAL A 304 18.78 -4.49 5.34
CA VAL A 304 19.10 -5.01 3.99
C VAL A 304 18.71 -6.49 3.88
N LYS A 305 19.07 -7.28 4.89
CA LYS A 305 18.80 -8.72 4.92
C LYS A 305 17.29 -9.00 4.93
N ASP A 306 16.51 -8.25 5.70
CA ASP A 306 15.06 -8.43 5.76
C ASP A 306 14.37 -7.98 4.46
N ARG A 307 14.85 -6.91 3.83
CA ARG A 307 14.40 -6.51 2.49
C ARG A 307 14.71 -7.57 1.43
N LEU A 308 15.91 -8.15 1.45
CA LEU A 308 16.27 -9.25 0.55
C LEU A 308 15.35 -10.45 0.74
N LYS A 309 15.09 -10.88 1.99
CA LYS A 309 14.15 -11.97 2.28
C LYS A 309 12.74 -11.67 1.78
N ASP A 310 12.27 -10.42 1.92
CA ASP A 310 10.95 -10.04 1.44
C ASP A 310 10.87 -10.09 -0.09
N LEU A 311 11.86 -9.54 -0.78
CA LEU A 311 11.92 -9.62 -2.24
C LEU A 311 12.02 -11.07 -2.73
N ILE A 312 12.83 -11.92 -2.09
CA ILE A 312 12.90 -13.37 -2.41
C ILE A 312 11.54 -14.03 -2.24
N ARG A 313 10.79 -13.69 -1.17
CA ARG A 313 9.44 -14.23 -0.96
C ARG A 313 8.46 -13.81 -2.07
N ARG A 314 8.56 -12.58 -2.58
CA ARG A 314 7.72 -12.06 -3.66
C ARG A 314 8.08 -12.68 -5.03
N TRP A 315 9.37 -12.84 -5.30
CA TRP A 315 9.90 -13.36 -6.57
C TRP A 315 10.11 -14.88 -6.58
N HIS A 316 9.73 -15.59 -5.51
CA HIS A 316 9.87 -17.04 -5.44
C HIS A 316 9.07 -17.72 -6.57
N PRO A 317 9.67 -18.62 -7.38
CA PRO A 317 9.03 -19.16 -8.58
C PRO A 317 7.67 -19.77 -8.25
N ASP A 318 7.57 -20.65 -7.26
CA ASP A 318 6.29 -21.28 -6.86
C ASP A 318 5.16 -20.26 -6.58
N ARG A 319 5.41 -19.21 -5.80
CA ARG A 319 4.40 -18.20 -5.47
C ARG A 319 4.10 -17.27 -6.64
N PHE A 320 5.14 -16.93 -7.41
CA PHE A 320 5.03 -16.01 -8.52
C PHE A 320 4.28 -16.65 -9.69
N GLU A 321 4.59 -17.92 -10.01
CA GLU A 321 3.95 -18.68 -11.08
C GLU A 321 2.46 -18.95 -10.78
N THR A 322 2.15 -19.36 -9.54
CA THR A 322 0.76 -19.66 -9.15
C THR A 322 -0.12 -18.42 -9.10
N LYS A 323 0.40 -17.28 -8.65
CA LYS A 323 -0.40 -16.06 -8.48
C LYS A 323 -0.46 -15.17 -9.72
N TYR A 324 0.65 -14.95 -10.41
CA TYR A 324 0.76 -13.88 -11.41
C TYR A 324 0.87 -14.40 -12.84
N LEU A 325 1.59 -15.51 -13.09
CA LEU A 325 1.73 -16.01 -14.47
C LEU A 325 0.39 -16.47 -15.07
N ALA A 326 -0.52 -16.96 -14.24
CA ALA A 326 -1.86 -17.35 -14.68
C ALA A 326 -2.70 -16.17 -15.23
N LEU A 327 -2.38 -14.93 -14.82
CA LEU A 327 -3.08 -13.71 -15.21
C LEU A 327 -2.54 -13.08 -16.51
N ILE A 328 -1.42 -13.57 -17.04
CA ILE A 328 -0.84 -13.08 -18.29
C ILE A 328 -1.50 -13.80 -19.46
N ALA A 329 -2.17 -13.08 -20.36
CA ALA A 329 -2.91 -13.68 -21.48
C ALA A 329 -1.99 -14.17 -22.61
N ASP A 330 -0.94 -13.41 -22.94
CA ASP A 330 0.00 -13.76 -24.02
C ASP A 330 1.03 -14.80 -23.53
N LEU A 331 1.11 -15.93 -24.23
CA LEU A 331 2.06 -17.02 -23.94
C LEU A 331 3.52 -16.58 -24.07
N ARG A 332 3.83 -15.71 -25.05
CA ARG A 332 5.20 -15.23 -25.27
C ARG A 332 5.62 -14.29 -24.15
N GLU A 333 4.73 -13.40 -23.74
CA GLU A 333 4.95 -12.50 -22.62
C GLU A 333 5.01 -13.27 -21.29
N ARG A 334 4.18 -14.30 -21.12
CA ARG A 334 4.21 -15.19 -19.96
C ARG A 334 5.58 -15.88 -19.80
N GLU A 335 6.15 -16.39 -20.89
CA GLU A 335 7.50 -16.98 -20.86
C GLU A 335 8.55 -15.94 -20.47
N MET A 336 8.48 -14.76 -21.09
CA MET A 336 9.39 -13.66 -20.79
C MET A 336 9.35 -13.29 -19.30
N VAL A 337 8.16 -13.09 -18.74
CA VAL A 337 7.95 -12.78 -17.32
C VAL A 337 8.46 -13.92 -16.42
N ARG A 338 8.22 -15.19 -16.78
CA ARG A 338 8.74 -16.34 -16.03
C ARG A 338 10.27 -16.33 -15.98
N GLU A 339 10.91 -16.17 -17.12
CA GLU A 339 12.37 -16.13 -17.21
C GLU A 339 12.95 -14.94 -16.45
N GLY A 340 12.36 -13.75 -16.60
CA GLY A 340 12.76 -12.53 -15.89
C GLY A 340 12.64 -12.68 -14.36
N ALA A 341 11.52 -13.21 -13.89
CA ALA A 341 11.31 -13.51 -12.47
C ALA A 341 12.34 -14.53 -11.95
N GLY A 342 12.63 -15.57 -12.74
CA GLY A 342 13.66 -16.57 -12.43
C GLY A 342 15.07 -15.97 -12.34
N ILE A 343 15.43 -15.04 -13.22
CA ILE A 343 16.71 -14.31 -13.15
C ILE A 343 16.78 -13.49 -11.86
N VAL A 344 15.75 -12.68 -11.56
CA VAL A 344 15.69 -11.86 -10.34
C VAL A 344 15.80 -12.72 -9.09
N ALA A 345 15.05 -13.83 -9.01
CA ALA A 345 15.07 -14.73 -7.86
C ALA A 345 16.47 -15.33 -7.61
N ARG A 346 17.20 -15.74 -8.66
CA ARG A 346 18.57 -16.24 -8.53
C ARG A 346 19.51 -15.15 -8.02
N ILE A 347 19.46 -13.95 -8.61
CA ILE A 347 20.28 -12.81 -8.20
C ILE A 347 20.04 -12.48 -6.72
N LEU A 348 18.79 -12.40 -6.29
CA LEU A 348 18.45 -12.08 -4.90
C LEU A 348 18.95 -13.15 -3.92
N ASN A 349 18.87 -14.44 -4.27
CA ASN A 349 19.42 -15.52 -3.44
C ASN A 349 20.95 -15.48 -3.35
N ASP A 350 21.64 -15.22 -4.46
CA ASP A 350 23.09 -15.07 -4.49
C ASP A 350 23.53 -13.89 -3.59
N LEU A 351 22.78 -12.78 -3.63
CA LEU A 351 23.02 -11.64 -2.75
C LEU A 351 22.79 -12.00 -1.29
N LEU A 352 21.70 -12.70 -0.95
CA LEU A 352 21.45 -13.12 0.42
C LEU A 352 22.53 -14.07 0.95
N GLY A 353 23.06 -14.97 0.11
CA GLY A 353 24.17 -15.85 0.43
C GLY A 353 25.43 -15.07 0.79
N ARG A 354 25.87 -14.17 -0.10
CA ARG A 354 27.02 -13.28 0.15
C ARG A 354 26.88 -12.45 1.42
N TRP A 355 25.66 -12.02 1.74
CA TRP A 355 25.35 -11.27 2.96
C TRP A 355 25.29 -12.13 4.23
N ASN A 356 25.28 -13.46 4.14
CA ASN A 356 25.38 -14.34 5.30
C ASN A 356 26.83 -14.78 5.58
N ASP A 357 27.69 -14.79 4.56
CA ASP A 357 29.08 -15.26 4.66
C ASP A 357 30.05 -14.23 5.26
N VAL A 358 29.73 -12.93 5.14
CA VAL A 358 30.47 -11.81 5.75
C VAL A 358 30.10 -11.66 7.22
#